data_AF-D1B7Q4-F1
#
_entry.id   AF-D1B7Q4-F1
#
_cell.length_a   1.000
_cell.length_b   1.000
_cell.length_c   1.000
_cell.angle_alpha   90.00
_cell.angle_beta   90.00
_cell.angle_gamma   90.00
#
_symmetry.space_group_name_H-M   'P 1'
#
loop_
_entity.id
_entity.type
_entity.pdbx_description
1 polymer ?
#
loop_
_entity_poly.entity_id
_entity_poly.type
_entity_poly.pdbx_seq_one_letter_code
_entity_poly.pdbx_strand_id
1 'polypeptide(L)'
;MTWMYEGDVRLDRVHLLVAILLTWVTLGLYPAYWIYSRRGAFNAMGPRRVDDLLGIAPLGMAILSLVFAVLGRSADLATGVLDGLMSLVGGVIMIVVSFRFRENLRSWVRERERSPLAADSVAKSGLMTFLFGPLYIQYHINRLKDAGLL
;
A
#
# COMPACT_ATOMS: atom_id res chain seq x y z
N MET A 1 -19.47 -5.09 -23.65
CA MET A 1 -20.00 -4.22 -22.59
C MET A 1 -18.79 -3.60 -21.90
N THR A 2 -18.36 -2.46 -22.43
CA THR A 2 -17.05 -1.86 -22.19
C THR A 2 -17.26 -0.76 -21.16
N TRP A 3 -16.93 -1.02 -19.90
CA TRP A 3 -16.99 0.01 -18.86
C TRP A 3 -15.77 0.91 -19.02
N MET A 4 -16.02 2.07 -19.61
CA MET A 4 -15.09 3.20 -19.69
C MET A 4 -14.94 3.77 -18.28
N TYR A 5 -13.90 3.36 -17.55
CA TYR A 5 -13.46 4.05 -16.34
C TYR A 5 -12.68 5.30 -16.77
N GLU A 6 -13.39 6.30 -17.27
CA GLU A 6 -12.89 7.67 -17.52
C GLU A 6 -12.93 8.50 -16.22
N GLY A 7 -12.49 7.90 -15.11
CA GLY A 7 -12.04 8.66 -13.97
C GLY A 7 -10.52 8.70 -14.04
N ASP A 8 -9.93 9.88 -14.20
CA ASP A 8 -8.48 10.04 -14.08
C ASP A 8 -8.05 9.38 -12.76
N VAL A 9 -7.30 8.28 -12.85
CA VAL A 9 -6.83 7.58 -11.66
C VAL A 9 -5.67 8.40 -11.09
N ARG A 10 -6.00 9.30 -10.17
CA ARG A 10 -5.03 10.22 -9.58
C ARG A 10 -4.24 9.50 -8.48
N LEU A 11 -3.06 8.99 -8.84
CA LEU A 11 -2.05 8.55 -7.87
C LEU A 11 -0.98 9.62 -7.72
N ASP A 12 -0.94 10.32 -6.59
CA ASP A 12 0.04 11.39 -6.39
C ASP A 12 1.48 10.87 -6.36
N ARG A 13 2.37 11.64 -7.00
CA ARG A 13 3.81 11.41 -6.93
C ARG A 13 4.27 11.72 -5.51
N VAL A 14 5.03 10.83 -4.92
CA VAL A 14 5.73 11.08 -3.65
C VAL A 14 7.19 10.75 -3.86
N HIS A 15 8.08 11.68 -3.47
CA HIS A 15 9.51 11.45 -3.54
C HIS A 15 9.88 10.27 -2.63
N LEU A 16 10.64 9.30 -3.15
CA LEU A 16 10.88 8.04 -2.43
C LEU A 16 11.62 8.26 -1.10
N LEU A 17 12.59 9.18 -1.07
CA LEU A 17 13.29 9.53 0.18
C LEU A 17 12.34 10.15 1.22
N VAL A 18 11.35 10.93 0.78
CA VAL A 18 10.35 11.51 1.68
C VAL A 18 9.44 10.41 2.23
N ALA A 19 9.01 9.46 1.38
CA ALA A 19 8.22 8.33 1.82
C ALA A 19 8.97 7.43 2.82
N ILE A 20 10.27 7.20 2.59
CA ILE A 20 11.15 6.47 3.52
C ILE A 20 11.25 7.25 4.83
N LEU A 21 11.60 8.54 4.78
CA LEU A 21 11.71 9.38 5.98
C LEU A 21 10.41 9.38 6.79
N LEU A 22 9.25 9.54 6.14
CA LEU A 22 7.96 9.50 6.79
C LEU A 22 7.68 8.12 7.42
N THR A 23 8.09 7.03 6.78
CA THR A 23 7.95 5.68 7.35
C THR A 23 8.71 5.55 8.66
N TRP A 24 9.95 6.05 8.71
CA TRP A 24 10.79 6.03 9.91
C TRP A 24 10.29 6.99 11.00
N VAL A 25 10.04 8.25 10.66
CA VAL A 25 9.61 9.28 11.63
C VAL A 25 8.25 8.96 12.24
N THR A 26 7.35 8.35 11.47
CA THR A 26 6.02 7.97 11.95
C THR A 26 5.93 6.54 12.47
N LEU A 27 7.06 5.84 12.60
CA LEU A 27 7.14 4.46 13.12
C LEU A 27 6.18 3.49 12.42
N GLY A 28 6.05 3.60 11.10
CA GLY A 28 5.17 2.73 10.31
C GLY A 28 3.71 3.20 10.16
N LEU A 29 3.32 4.34 10.73
CA LEU A 29 1.99 4.91 10.50
C LEU A 29 1.80 5.39 9.05
N TYR A 30 2.84 5.98 8.46
CA TYR A 30 2.80 6.47 7.08
C TYR A 30 2.45 5.38 6.04
N PRO A 31 3.10 4.19 5.99
CA PRO A 31 2.72 3.16 5.03
C PRO A 31 1.27 2.68 5.21
N ALA A 32 0.74 2.64 6.43
CA ALA A 32 -0.68 2.34 6.66
C ALA A 32 -1.61 3.43 6.13
N TYR A 33 -1.28 4.71 6.37
CA TYR A 33 -2.00 5.84 5.79
C TYR A 33 -1.92 5.86 4.25
N TRP A 34 -0.78 5.49 3.70
CA TRP A 34 -0.56 5.41 2.26
C TRP A 34 -1.52 4.39 1.61
N ILE A 35 -1.72 3.23 2.24
CA ILE A 35 -2.71 2.23 1.81
C ILE A 35 -4.12 2.82 1.87
N TYR A 36 -4.49 3.39 3.03
CA TYR A 36 -5.82 3.97 3.25
C TYR A 36 -6.18 5.02 2.18
N SER A 37 -5.27 5.96 1.94
CA SER A 37 -5.47 7.10 1.04
C SER A 37 -5.54 6.72 -0.45
N ARG A 38 -4.92 5.62 -0.86
CA ARG A 38 -4.81 5.22 -2.28
C ARG A 38 -5.67 4.05 -2.70
N ARG A 39 -6.39 3.41 -1.76
CA ARG A 39 -7.24 2.24 -2.05
C ARG A 39 -8.25 2.48 -3.17
N GLY A 40 -8.88 3.67 -3.20
CA GLY A 40 -9.87 4.01 -4.24
C GLY A 40 -9.27 4.02 -5.64
N ALA A 41 -8.10 4.66 -5.78
CA ALA A 41 -7.37 4.71 -7.05
C ALA A 41 -6.96 3.31 -7.52
N PHE A 42 -6.40 2.47 -6.64
CA PHE A 42 -6.04 1.10 -7.00
C PHE A 42 -7.24 0.21 -7.30
N ASN A 43 -8.38 0.41 -6.64
CA ASN A 43 -9.61 -0.34 -6.90
C ASN A 43 -10.22 0.00 -8.27
N ALA A 44 -9.95 1.19 -8.80
CA ALA A 44 -10.35 1.60 -10.14
C ALA A 44 -9.42 1.03 -11.24
N MET A 45 -8.20 0.60 -10.89
CA MET A 45 -7.20 0.11 -11.84
C MET A 45 -7.33 -1.36 -12.22
N GLY A 46 -8.02 -2.17 -11.42
CA GLY A 46 -8.00 -3.61 -11.63
C GLY A 46 -8.98 -4.39 -10.76
N PRO A 47 -9.02 -5.72 -10.94
CA PRO A 47 -10.05 -6.57 -10.36
C PRO A 47 -9.84 -6.88 -8.88
N ARG A 48 -8.62 -6.73 -8.35
CA ARG A 48 -8.30 -7.07 -6.95
C ARG A 48 -8.67 -5.93 -6.02
N ARG A 49 -9.94 -5.88 -5.63
CA ARG A 49 -10.42 -4.82 -4.73
C ARG A 49 -9.86 -4.96 -3.32
N VAL A 50 -9.64 -3.82 -2.69
CA VAL A 50 -9.36 -3.66 -1.27
C VAL A 50 -10.58 -2.97 -0.67
N ASP A 51 -11.37 -3.71 0.09
CA ASP A 51 -12.52 -3.16 0.80
C ASP A 51 -12.08 -2.18 1.91
N ASP A 52 -13.05 -1.51 2.51
CA ASP A 52 -12.78 -0.52 3.55
C ASP A 52 -12.13 -1.12 4.79
N LEU A 53 -12.46 -2.36 5.16
CA LEU A 53 -11.86 -3.01 6.32
C LEU A 53 -10.36 -3.25 6.07
N LEU A 54 -9.99 -3.84 4.94
CA LEU A 54 -8.59 -4.08 4.57
C LEU A 54 -7.81 -2.78 4.35
N GLY A 55 -8.48 -1.72 3.90
CA GLY A 55 -7.86 -0.40 3.70
C GLY A 55 -7.68 0.40 4.99
N ILE A 56 -8.56 0.24 5.99
CA ILE A 56 -8.57 1.02 7.24
C ILE A 56 -7.87 0.28 8.38
N ALA A 57 -8.00 -1.05 8.45
CA ALA A 57 -7.51 -1.84 9.59
C ALA A 57 -6.02 -1.60 9.91
N PRO A 58 -5.09 -1.58 8.94
CA PRO A 58 -3.68 -1.31 9.25
C PRO A 58 -3.47 0.06 9.91
N LEU A 59 -4.22 1.08 9.46
CA LEU A 59 -4.12 2.43 10.01
C LEU A 59 -4.70 2.48 11.42
N GLY A 60 -5.87 1.87 11.65
CA GLY A 60 -6.47 1.80 12.97
C GLY A 60 -5.60 1.04 13.98
N MET A 61 -4.98 -0.06 13.57
CA MET A 61 -4.06 -0.85 14.40
C MET A 61 -2.79 -0.05 14.74
N ALA A 62 -2.19 0.64 13.77
CA ALA A 62 -1.02 1.48 13.99
C ALA A 62 -1.32 2.65 14.96
N ILE A 63 -2.49 3.28 14.84
CA ILE A 63 -2.92 4.34 15.77
C ILE A 63 -3.12 3.76 17.18
N LEU A 64 -3.77 2.61 17.31
CA LEU A 64 -4.01 2.01 18.63
C LEU A 64 -2.70 1.60 19.31
N SER A 65 -1.77 1.02 18.55
CA SER A 65 -0.43 0.66 19.04
C SER A 65 0.33 1.89 19.54
N LEU A 66 0.28 3.00 18.79
CA LEU A 66 0.87 4.27 19.22
C LEU A 66 0.24 4.79 20.51
N VAL A 67 -1.09 4.71 20.65
CA VAL A 67 -1.80 5.10 21.88
C VAL A 67 -1.36 4.23 23.06
N PHE A 68 -1.24 2.91 22.87
CA PHE A 68 -0.77 2.00 23.91
C PHE A 68 0.66 2.30 24.34
N ALA A 69 1.54 2.62 23.40
CA ALA A 69 2.91 3.03 23.67
C ALA A 69 2.98 4.34 24.47
N VAL A 70 2.22 5.37 24.08
CA VAL A 70 2.21 6.68 24.76
C VAL A 70 1.62 6.59 26.17
N LEU A 71 0.58 5.79 26.37
CA LEU A 71 -0.04 5.60 27.68
C LEU A 71 0.75 4.65 28.60
N GLY A 72 1.90 4.15 28.17
CA GLY A 72 2.70 3.17 28.91
C GLY A 72 1.99 1.82 29.11
N ARG A 73 0.93 1.56 28.34
CA ARG A 73 0.13 0.34 28.47
C ARG A 73 0.85 -0.87 27.91
N SER A 74 1.80 -0.71 27.01
CA SER A 74 2.60 -1.82 26.45
C SER A 74 3.60 -2.43 27.45
N ALA A 75 3.79 -1.84 28.64
CA ALA A 75 4.67 -2.37 29.69
C ALA A 75 4.02 -3.51 30.52
N ASP A 76 2.69 -3.60 30.52
CA ASP A 76 1.99 -4.75 31.10
C ASP A 76 2.01 -5.93 30.12
N LEU A 77 2.22 -7.15 30.64
CA LEU A 77 2.45 -8.33 29.79
C LEU A 77 1.24 -8.64 28.91
N ALA A 78 0.02 -8.52 29.44
CA ALA A 78 -1.18 -8.89 28.70
C ALA A 78 -1.47 -7.91 27.55
N THR A 79 -1.37 -6.61 27.82
CA THR A 79 -1.52 -5.55 26.82
C THR A 79 -0.36 -5.50 25.83
N GLY A 80 0.87 -5.81 26.26
CA GLY A 80 2.03 -5.92 25.37
C GLY A 80 1.90 -7.08 24.37
N VAL A 81 1.40 -8.23 24.81
CA VAL A 81 1.10 -9.36 23.92
C VAL A 81 0.01 -9.00 22.92
N LEU A 82 -1.07 -8.34 23.38
CA LEU A 82 -2.15 -7.88 22.51
C LEU A 82 -1.65 -6.89 21.45
N ASP A 83 -0.85 -5.89 21.85
CA ASP A 83 -0.24 -4.92 20.94
C ASP A 83 0.64 -5.57 19.86
N GLY A 84 1.46 -6.54 20.28
CA GLY A 84 2.29 -7.33 19.36
C GLY A 84 1.47 -8.11 18.34
N LEU A 85 0.40 -8.77 18.77
CA LEU A 85 -0.52 -9.50 17.88
C LEU A 85 -1.24 -8.56 16.91
N MET A 86 -1.69 -7.40 17.38
CA MET A 86 -2.31 -6.39 16.52
C MET A 86 -1.35 -5.85 15.47
N SER A 87 -0.12 -5.56 15.86
CA SER A 87 0.94 -5.11 14.96
C SER A 87 1.25 -6.17 13.90
N LEU A 88 1.32 -7.45 14.30
CA LEU A 88 1.54 -8.57 13.38
C LEU A 88 0.40 -8.71 12.37
N VAL A 89 -0.86 -8.68 12.83
CA VAL A 89 -2.03 -8.76 11.95
C VAL A 89 -2.07 -7.57 10.99
N GLY A 90 -1.81 -6.36 11.48
CA GLY A 90 -1.70 -5.16 10.65
C GLY A 90 -0.63 -5.30 9.56
N GLY A 91 0.55 -5.82 9.92
CA GLY A 91 1.64 -6.11 8.97
C GLY A 91 1.23 -7.12 7.89
N VAL A 92 0.56 -8.22 8.27
CA VAL A 92 0.04 -9.22 7.32
C VAL A 92 -0.97 -8.60 6.36
N ILE A 93 -1.90 -7.78 6.87
CA ILE A 93 -2.89 -7.09 6.02
C ILE A 93 -2.18 -6.16 5.04
N MET A 94 -1.18 -5.38 5.48
CA MET A 94 -0.40 -4.50 4.59
C MET A 94 0.29 -5.28 3.46
N ILE A 95 0.85 -6.46 3.76
CA ILE A 95 1.45 -7.34 2.76
C ILE A 95 0.39 -7.76 1.74
N VAL A 96 -0.74 -8.30 2.19
CA VAL A 96 -1.84 -8.75 1.32
C VAL A 96 -2.31 -7.61 0.41
N VAL A 97 -2.55 -6.43 0.97
CA VAL A 97 -2.99 -5.25 0.21
C VAL A 97 -1.93 -4.80 -0.79
N SER A 98 -0.64 -4.84 -0.42
CA SER A 98 0.46 -4.51 -1.33
C SER A 98 0.49 -5.44 -2.54
N PHE A 99 0.26 -6.75 -2.35
CA PHE A 99 0.15 -7.69 -3.47
C PHE A 99 -1.07 -7.42 -4.35
N ARG A 100 -2.22 -7.05 -3.77
CA ARG A 100 -3.41 -6.66 -4.55
C ARG A 100 -3.17 -5.40 -5.38
N PHE A 101 -2.56 -4.37 -4.80
CA PHE A 101 -2.19 -3.14 -5.51
C PHE A 101 -1.18 -3.41 -6.63
N ARG A 102 -0.19 -4.27 -6.38
CA ARG A 102 0.74 -4.74 -7.41
C ARG A 102 0.02 -5.39 -8.58
N GLU A 103 -0.93 -6.28 -8.32
CA GLU A 103 -1.72 -6.93 -9.37
C GLU A 103 -2.54 -5.91 -10.17
N ASN A 104 -3.24 -4.99 -9.50
CA ASN A 104 -4.03 -3.97 -10.20
C ASN A 104 -3.17 -3.03 -11.05
N LEU A 105 -1.98 -2.63 -10.56
CA LEU A 105 -1.06 -1.79 -11.32
C LEU A 105 -0.60 -2.49 -12.60
N ARG A 106 -0.36 -3.80 -12.53
CA ARG A 106 0.01 -4.61 -13.70
C ARG A 106 -1.16 -4.75 -14.66
N SER A 107 -2.37 -5.03 -14.17
CA SER A 107 -3.57 -5.08 -15.00
C SER A 107 -3.78 -3.78 -15.78
N TRP A 108 -3.67 -2.64 -15.10
CA TRP A 108 -3.78 -1.31 -15.70
C TRP A 108 -2.79 -1.08 -16.85
N VAL A 109 -1.53 -1.49 -16.65
CA VAL A 109 -0.49 -1.35 -17.68
C VAL A 109 -0.72 -2.32 -18.83
N ARG A 110 -1.18 -3.56 -18.58
CA ARG A 110 -1.53 -4.51 -19.66
C ARG A 110 -2.62 -3.98 -20.59
N GLU A 111 -3.57 -3.23 -20.04
CA GLU A 111 -4.67 -2.66 -20.81
C GLU A 111 -4.23 -1.46 -21.66
N ARG A 112 -3.28 -0.65 -21.17
CA ARG A 112 -2.77 0.55 -21.87
C ARG A 112 -1.62 0.25 -22.83
N GLU A 113 -0.65 -0.53 -22.39
CA GLU A 113 0.44 -1.03 -23.21
C GLU A 113 0.13 -2.46 -23.63
N ARG A 114 -0.21 -2.65 -24.91
CA ARG A 114 -0.50 -3.96 -25.51
C ARG A 114 0.71 -4.93 -25.51
N SER A 115 1.84 -4.55 -24.91
CA SER A 115 3.02 -5.38 -24.74
C SER A 115 2.98 -6.11 -23.39
N PRO A 116 2.91 -7.45 -23.37
CA PRO A 116 2.94 -8.23 -22.13
C PRO A 116 4.18 -7.96 -21.27
N LEU A 117 5.31 -7.65 -21.92
CA LEU A 117 6.60 -7.39 -21.27
C LEU A 117 6.57 -6.11 -20.42
N ALA A 118 5.77 -5.12 -20.80
CA ALA A 118 5.71 -3.86 -20.10
C ALA A 118 5.07 -4.02 -18.71
N ALA A 119 3.94 -4.73 -18.64
CA ALA A 119 3.30 -5.02 -17.36
C ALA A 119 4.13 -5.93 -16.46
N ASP A 120 4.85 -6.90 -17.02
CA ASP A 120 5.70 -7.80 -16.23
C ASP A 120 6.94 -7.08 -15.67
N SER A 121 7.33 -5.96 -16.28
CA SER A 121 8.37 -5.08 -15.74
C SER A 121 7.92 -4.31 -14.49
N VAL A 122 6.61 -4.08 -14.34
CA VAL A 122 6.03 -3.33 -13.22
C VAL A 122 6.02 -4.19 -11.97
N ALA A 123 6.71 -3.71 -10.93
CA ALA A 123 6.80 -4.34 -9.62
C ALA A 123 7.17 -5.83 -9.75
N LYS A 124 8.16 -6.14 -10.61
CA LYS A 124 8.54 -7.50 -10.98
C LYS A 124 8.69 -8.44 -9.77
N SER A 125 9.37 -7.96 -8.73
CA SER A 125 9.76 -8.79 -7.58
C SER A 125 8.66 -8.88 -6.53
N GLY A 126 8.21 -10.12 -6.27
CA GLY A 126 7.35 -10.42 -5.12
C GLY A 126 8.07 -10.22 -3.79
N LEU A 127 9.36 -10.56 -3.71
CA LEU A 127 10.16 -10.35 -2.50
C LEU A 127 10.27 -8.86 -2.13
N MET A 128 10.48 -7.98 -3.12
CA MET A 128 10.51 -6.54 -2.85
C MET A 128 9.14 -6.01 -2.43
N THR A 129 8.05 -6.61 -2.92
CA THR A 129 6.69 -6.26 -2.50
C THR A 129 6.43 -6.71 -1.06
N PHE A 130 6.93 -7.88 -0.66
CA PHE A 130 6.82 -8.37 0.70
C PHE A 130 7.62 -7.51 1.70
N LEU A 131 8.88 -7.18 1.38
CA LEU A 131 9.76 -6.44 2.28
C LEU A 131 9.44 -4.94 2.36
N PHE A 132 9.07 -4.33 1.22
CA PHE A 132 8.96 -2.87 1.12
C PHE A 132 7.55 -2.37 0.74
N GLY A 133 6.62 -3.28 0.41
CA GLY A 133 5.20 -3.02 0.17
C GLY A 133 4.88 -1.66 -0.45
N PRO A 134 4.24 -0.73 0.29
CA PRO A 134 3.90 0.61 -0.19
C PRO A 134 5.05 1.40 -0.83
N LEU A 135 6.28 1.30 -0.29
CA LEU A 135 7.44 2.04 -0.81
C LEU A 135 7.87 1.51 -2.19
N TYR A 136 7.88 0.19 -2.35
CA TYR A 136 8.22 -0.44 -3.63
C TYR A 136 7.18 -0.14 -4.71
N ILE A 137 5.91 -0.10 -4.33
CA ILE A 137 4.81 0.26 -5.22
C ILE A 137 4.89 1.75 -5.57
N GLN A 138 5.15 2.63 -4.61
CA GLN A 138 5.33 4.07 -4.85
C GLN A 138 6.47 4.35 -5.84
N TYR A 139 7.59 3.63 -5.72
CA TYR A 139 8.68 3.72 -6.69
C TYR A 139 8.20 3.40 -8.12
N HIS A 140 7.36 2.37 -8.29
CA HIS A 140 6.81 2.01 -9.61
C HIS A 140 5.75 3.00 -10.10
N ILE A 141 4.93 3.55 -9.23
CA ILE A 141 4.00 4.65 -9.57
C ILE A 141 4.79 5.82 -10.16
N ASN A 142 5.87 6.23 -9.52
CA ASN A 142 6.69 7.34 -10.00
C ASN A 142 7.26 7.05 -11.39
N ARG A 143 7.79 5.84 -11.61
CA ARG A 143 8.30 5.42 -12.93
C ARG A 143 7.23 5.39 -14.01
N LEU A 144 6.03 4.92 -13.69
CA LEU A 144 4.91 4.90 -14.64
C LEU A 144 4.46 6.31 -15.00
N LYS A 145 4.48 7.24 -14.03
CA LYS A 145 4.26 8.68 -14.30
C LYS A 145 5.36 9.28 -15.17
N ASP A 146 6.63 8.96 -14.93
CA ASP A 146 7.73 9.41 -15.79
C ASP A 146 7.59 8.89 -17.23
N ALA A 147 6.97 7.71 -17.41
CA ALA A 147 6.67 7.12 -18.72
C ALA A 147 5.36 7.61 -19.36
N GLY A 148 4.56 8.45 -18.68
CA GLY A 148 3.26 8.94 -19.18
C GLY A 148 2.13 7.90 -19.18
N LEU A 149 2.22 6.86 -18.34
CA LEU A 149 1.23 5.78 -18.24
C LEU A 149 0.23 5.97 -17.07
N LEU A 150 0.44 7.01 -16.26
CA LEU A 150 -0.36 7.44 -15.10
C LEU A 150 -0.42 8.96 -14.99
#